data_AF-A0A191WEV9-F1
#
_entry.id   AF-A0A191WEV9-F1
#
_cell.length_a   1.000
_cell.length_b   1.000
_cell.length_c   1.000
_cell.angle_alpha   90.00
_cell.angle_beta   90.00
_cell.angle_gamma   90.00
#
_symmetry.space_group_name_H-M   'P 1'
#
loop_
_entity.id
_entity.type
_entity.pdbx_description
1 polymer ?
#
loop_
_entity_poly.entity_id
_entity_poly.type
_entity_poly.pdbx_seq_one_letter_code
_entity_poly.pdbx_strand_id
1 'polypeptide(L)'
;MGAPLADPARLGSWLGLGPLDGDNLTRATEVIGTISDLVRGEARQNDWTLETVPANIAAIVLMVSVECWVNPDNKTSVTIEEITRRWEQGDLFSASQLATIRSCRPGQSSGLSTIGTTRGYHSPTVQLSAVEGGNPVRLYDGRGY
;
A
#
# COMPACT_ATOMS: atom_id res chain seq x y z
N MET A 1 -10.79 9.76 -15.96
CA MET A 1 -9.46 9.65 -15.33
C MET A 1 -9.38 10.75 -14.28
N GLY A 2 -9.26 10.38 -13.01
CA GLY A 2 -9.17 11.34 -11.91
C GLY A 2 -7.79 12.00 -11.84
N ALA A 3 -7.69 13.07 -11.04
CA ALA A 3 -6.45 13.81 -10.86
C ALA A 3 -5.32 12.89 -10.34
N PRO A 4 -4.05 13.10 -10.70
CA PRO A 4 -2.96 12.32 -10.15
C PRO A 4 -2.78 12.61 -8.65
N LEU A 5 -2.56 11.56 -7.85
CA LEU A 5 -2.23 11.64 -6.41
C LEU A 5 -0.72 11.71 -6.16
N ALA A 6 0.09 11.54 -7.20
CA ALA A 6 1.54 11.70 -7.16
C ALA A 6 1.99 12.54 -8.34
N ASP A 7 3.09 13.27 -8.19
CA ASP A 7 3.63 14.13 -9.25
C ASP A 7 4.23 13.29 -10.39
N PRO A 8 3.69 13.35 -11.63
CA PRO A 8 4.23 12.61 -12.76
C PRO A 8 5.67 12.96 -13.11
N ALA A 9 6.11 14.19 -12.83
CA ALA A 9 7.49 14.60 -13.09
C ALA A 9 8.48 13.86 -12.18
N ARG A 10 8.05 13.39 -11.01
CA ARG A 10 8.92 12.64 -10.08
C ARG A 10 9.19 11.20 -10.51
N LEU A 11 8.39 10.65 -11.42
CA LEU A 11 8.54 9.28 -11.89
C LEU A 11 9.88 9.08 -12.63
N GLY A 12 10.27 10.03 -13.47
CA GLY A 12 11.55 9.98 -14.18
C GLY A 12 12.77 10.04 -13.23
N SER A 13 12.67 10.83 -12.15
CA SER A 13 13.70 10.88 -11.10
C SER A 13 13.84 9.54 -10.37
N TRP A 14 12.73 8.85 -10.11
CA TRP A 14 12.74 7.52 -9.49
C TRP A 14 13.35 6.44 -10.38
N LEU A 15 13.14 6.55 -11.69
CA LEU A 15 13.69 5.63 -12.68
C LEU A 15 15.14 5.94 -13.06
N GLY A 16 15.70 7.05 -12.60
CA GLY A 16 17.02 7.53 -13.03
C GLY A 16 17.07 8.00 -14.49
N LEU A 17 15.91 8.26 -15.11
CA LEU A 17 15.80 8.70 -16.51
C LEU A 17 15.89 10.22 -16.68
N GLY A 18 15.87 10.98 -15.57
CA GLY A 18 15.81 12.44 -15.59
C GLY A 18 14.37 12.95 -15.78
N PRO A 19 14.19 14.23 -16.12
CA PRO A 19 12.87 14.81 -16.35
C PRO A 19 12.17 14.11 -17.53
N LEU A 20 10.92 13.70 -17.34
CA LEU A 20 10.10 13.17 -18.42
C LEU A 20 9.52 14.32 -19.24
N ASP A 21 9.55 14.20 -20.56
CA ASP A 21 8.98 15.14 -21.51
C ASP A 21 8.15 14.44 -22.59
N GLY A 22 7.36 15.23 -23.33
CA GLY A 22 6.54 14.77 -24.46
C GLY A 22 5.68 13.54 -24.14
N ASP A 23 5.81 12.51 -24.98
CA ASP A 23 5.03 11.28 -24.89
C ASP A 23 5.28 10.52 -23.58
N ASN A 24 6.48 10.60 -23.01
CA ASN A 24 6.79 9.93 -21.74
C ASN A 24 6.07 10.58 -20.56
N LEU A 25 5.94 11.91 -20.57
CA LEU A 25 5.20 12.63 -19.53
C LEU A 25 3.69 12.35 -19.63
N THR A 26 3.15 12.28 -20.85
CA THR A 26 1.76 11.89 -21.09
C THR A 26 1.50 10.48 -20.56
N ARG A 27 2.35 9.52 -20.94
CA ARG A 27 2.25 8.14 -20.45
C ARG A 27 2.36 8.05 -18.93
N ALA A 28 3.28 8.81 -18.31
CA ALA A 28 3.44 8.81 -16.85
C ALA A 28 2.18 9.34 -16.16
N THR A 29 1.57 10.39 -16.74
CA THR A 29 0.32 10.96 -16.25
C THR A 29 -0.83 9.96 -16.32
N GLU A 30 -0.93 9.20 -17.40
CA GLU A 30 -1.97 8.16 -17.56
C GLU A 30 -1.80 7.01 -16.57
N VAL A 31 -0.57 6.51 -16.40
CA VAL A 31 -0.25 5.43 -15.46
C VAL A 31 -0.56 5.87 -14.03
N ILE A 32 -0.05 7.04 -13.62
CA ILE A 32 -0.27 7.56 -12.27
C ILE A 32 -1.74 7.90 -12.04
N GLY A 33 -2.42 8.48 -13.03
CA GLY A 33 -3.85 8.80 -12.95
C GLY A 33 -4.71 7.55 -12.75
N THR A 34 -4.40 6.48 -13.49
CA THR A 34 -5.10 5.19 -13.36
C THR A 34 -4.89 4.58 -11.98
N ILE A 35 -3.64 4.51 -11.50
CA ILE A 35 -3.31 3.97 -10.17
C ILE A 35 -3.93 4.84 -9.08
N SER A 36 -3.97 6.15 -9.27
CA SER A 36 -4.61 7.10 -8.35
C SER A 36 -6.10 6.82 -8.19
N ASP A 37 -6.81 6.54 -9.29
CA ASP A 37 -8.23 6.20 -9.25
C ASP A 37 -8.48 4.88 -8.50
N LEU A 38 -7.63 3.87 -8.70
CA LEU A 38 -7.69 2.62 -7.95
C LEU A 38 -7.46 2.83 -6.45
N VAL A 39 -6.46 3.65 -6.09
CA VAL A 39 -6.17 3.97 -4.69
C VAL A 39 -7.31 4.76 -4.04
N ARG A 40 -7.93 5.73 -4.73
CA ARG A 40 -9.12 6.43 -4.21
C ARG A 40 -10.27 5.48 -3.96
N GLY A 41 -10.55 4.59 -4.93
CA GLY A 41 -11.59 3.57 -4.80
C GLY A 41 -11.33 2.65 -3.61
N GLU A 42 -10.09 2.20 -3.45
CA GLU A 42 -9.71 1.33 -2.35
C GLU A 42 -9.73 2.05 -1.00
N ALA A 43 -9.31 3.32 -0.92
CA ALA A 43 -9.36 4.12 0.31
C ALA A 43 -10.77 4.66 0.63
N ARG A 44 -11.71 4.63 -0.32
CA ARG A 44 -13.01 5.33 -0.25
C ARG A 44 -12.85 6.84 0.03
N GLN A 45 -11.84 7.46 -0.57
CA GLN A 45 -11.48 8.87 -0.40
C GLN A 45 -11.45 9.53 -1.79
N ASN A 46 -12.64 9.86 -2.31
CA ASN A 46 -12.81 10.33 -3.70
C ASN A 46 -12.36 11.78 -3.91
N ASP A 47 -12.22 12.55 -2.82
CA ASP A 47 -11.87 13.96 -2.78
C ASP A 47 -10.36 14.22 -2.64
N TRP A 48 -9.55 13.17 -2.55
CA TRP A 48 -8.10 13.32 -2.50
C TRP A 48 -7.54 13.92 -3.79
N THR A 49 -6.75 14.97 -3.61
CA THR A 49 -5.97 15.66 -4.63
C THR A 49 -4.48 15.47 -4.35
N LEU A 50 -3.63 15.94 -5.25
CA LEU A 50 -2.18 15.95 -5.05
C LEU A 50 -1.76 16.68 -3.74
N GLU A 51 -2.53 17.66 -3.29
CA GLU A 51 -2.23 18.47 -2.11
C GLU A 51 -2.80 17.89 -0.81
N THR A 52 -3.92 17.18 -0.88
CA THR A 52 -4.64 16.67 0.31
C THR A 52 -4.30 15.22 0.64
N VAL A 53 -3.73 14.48 -0.31
CA VAL A 53 -3.37 13.07 -0.11
C VAL A 53 -2.26 12.91 0.94
N PRO A 54 -2.37 11.93 1.85
CA PRO A 54 -1.30 11.62 2.79
C PRO A 54 0.01 11.24 2.06
N ALA A 55 1.14 11.71 2.59
CA ALA A 55 2.45 11.53 1.95
C ALA A 55 2.84 10.04 1.75
N ASN A 56 2.45 9.18 2.68
CA ASN A 56 2.63 7.73 2.57
C ASN A 56 1.83 7.13 1.41
N ILE A 57 0.61 7.62 1.15
CA ILE A 57 -0.22 7.17 0.03
C ILE A 57 0.35 7.67 -1.30
N ALA A 58 0.75 8.94 -1.37
CA ALA A 58 1.43 9.49 -2.55
C ALA A 58 2.70 8.68 -2.90
N ALA A 59 3.47 8.28 -1.88
CA ALA A 59 4.64 7.42 -2.07
C ALA A 59 4.28 6.03 -2.61
N ILE A 60 3.22 5.39 -2.11
CA ILE A 60 2.73 4.10 -2.62
C ILE A 60 2.31 4.22 -4.09
N VAL A 61 1.53 5.25 -4.44
CA VAL A 61 1.12 5.51 -5.82
C VAL A 61 2.35 5.61 -6.73
N LEU A 62 3.36 6.35 -6.31
CA LEU A 62 4.60 6.52 -7.09
C LEU A 62 5.38 5.21 -7.23
N MET A 63 5.55 4.44 -6.14
CA MET A 63 6.24 3.13 -6.17
C MET A 63 5.58 2.16 -7.15
N VAL A 64 4.26 1.99 -7.04
CA VAL A 64 3.49 1.08 -7.91
C VAL A 64 3.51 1.57 -9.37
N SER A 65 3.48 2.89 -9.58
CA SER A 65 3.60 3.47 -10.92
C SER A 65 4.97 3.17 -11.55
N VAL A 66 6.05 3.20 -10.76
CA VAL A 66 7.39 2.85 -11.21
C VAL A 66 7.49 1.37 -11.59
N GLU A 67 6.95 0.47 -10.78
CA GLU A 67 6.90 -0.96 -11.08
C GLU A 67 6.10 -1.26 -12.37
N CYS A 68 4.95 -0.59 -12.52
CA CYS A 68 4.15 -0.69 -13.74
C CYS A 68 4.89 -0.12 -14.96
N TRP A 69 5.62 0.98 -14.79
CA TRP A 69 6.38 1.62 -15.87
C TRP A 69 7.52 0.74 -16.39
N VAL A 70 8.34 0.19 -15.48
CA VAL A 70 9.46 -0.69 -15.82
C VAL A 70 8.95 -1.97 -16.47
N ASN A 71 7.78 -2.43 -16.02
CA ASN A 71 7.11 -3.64 -16.48
C ASN A 71 8.03 -4.88 -16.43
N PRO A 72 7.96 -5.70 -15.38
CA PRO A 72 8.84 -6.87 -15.22
C PRO A 72 8.75 -7.89 -16.37
N ASP A 73 7.67 -7.83 -17.17
CA ASP A 73 7.47 -8.69 -18.35
C ASP A 73 8.22 -8.21 -19.61
N ASN A 74 9.05 -7.14 -19.52
CA ASN A 74 9.80 -6.54 -20.63
C ASN A 74 8.95 -6.09 -21.83
N LYS A 75 7.65 -5.83 -21.65
CA LYS A 75 6.82 -5.29 -22.75
C LYS A 75 7.11 -3.80 -22.92
N THR A 76 7.22 -3.37 -24.18
CA THR A 76 7.50 -1.98 -24.57
C THR A 76 6.33 -1.03 -24.33
N SER A 77 5.10 -1.54 -24.18
CA SER A 77 3.90 -0.76 -23.93
C SER A 77 3.20 -1.21 -22.65
N VAL A 78 2.86 -0.25 -21.78
CA VAL A 78 2.01 -0.44 -20.61
C VAL A 78 0.64 0.15 -20.95
N THR A 79 -0.39 -0.70 -21.02
CA THR A 79 -1.77 -0.25 -21.26
C THR A 79 -2.53 -0.14 -19.93
N ILE A 80 -3.56 0.70 -19.92
CA ILE A 80 -4.48 0.83 -18.77
C ILE A 80 -5.10 -0.54 -18.42
N GLU A 81 -5.44 -1.32 -19.43
CA GLU A 81 -6.02 -2.67 -19.30
C GLU A 81 -5.09 -3.63 -18.55
N GLU A 82 -3.77 -3.53 -18.74
CA GLU A 82 -2.80 -4.34 -18.01
C GLU A 82 -2.78 -3.96 -16.52
N ILE A 83 -2.83 -2.66 -16.21
CA ILE A 83 -2.87 -2.15 -14.84
C ILE A 83 -4.14 -2.66 -14.14
N THR A 84 -5.30 -2.54 -14.78
CA THR A 84 -6.57 -3.01 -14.22
C THR A 84 -6.63 -4.53 -14.11
N ARG A 85 -6.02 -5.28 -15.04
CA ARG A 85 -5.93 -6.74 -14.95
C ARG A 85 -5.08 -7.17 -13.75
N ARG A 86 -3.92 -6.56 -13.54
CA ARG A 86 -3.06 -6.84 -12.37
C ARG A 86 -3.76 -6.48 -11.06
N TRP A 87 -4.59 -5.42 -11.08
CA TRP A 87 -5.46 -5.08 -9.96
C TRP A 87 -6.47 -6.19 -9.65
N GLU A 88 -7.20 -6.66 -10.66
CA GLU A 88 -8.19 -7.74 -10.52
C GLU A 88 -7.57 -9.06 -10.06
N GLN A 89 -6.33 -9.35 -10.47
CA GLN A 89 -5.56 -10.52 -10.04
C GLN A 89 -5.01 -10.38 -8.62
N GLY A 90 -4.98 -9.16 -8.05
CA GLY A 90 -4.41 -8.89 -6.73
C GLY A 90 -2.90 -8.73 -6.70
N ASP A 91 -2.27 -8.59 -7.87
CA ASP A 91 -0.80 -8.52 -8.03
C ASP A 91 -0.28 -7.08 -8.18
N LEU A 92 -1.16 -6.09 -8.26
CA LEU A 92 -0.77 -4.69 -8.44
C LEU A 92 -0.19 -4.04 -7.17
N PHE A 93 -0.72 -4.40 -6.00
CA PHE A 93 -0.29 -3.85 -4.71
C PHE A 93 0.12 -4.97 -3.77
N SER A 94 1.15 -4.73 -2.99
CA SER A 94 1.49 -5.64 -1.89
C SER A 94 0.45 -5.58 -0.77
N ALA A 95 0.37 -6.65 0.03
CA ALA A 95 -0.54 -6.71 1.16
C ALA A 95 -0.33 -5.57 2.17
N SER A 96 0.91 -5.12 2.39
CA SER A 96 1.22 -4.01 3.29
C SER A 96 0.81 -2.64 2.73
N GLN A 97 0.95 -2.45 1.41
CA GLN A 97 0.47 -1.24 0.72
C GLN A 97 -1.06 -1.16 0.81
N LEU A 98 -1.77 -2.27 0.56
CA LEU A 98 -3.22 -2.33 0.70
C LEU A 98 -3.68 -2.08 2.14
N ALA A 99 -3.00 -2.66 3.13
CA ALA A 99 -3.31 -2.39 4.54
C ALA A 99 -3.14 -0.90 4.87
N THR A 100 -2.09 -0.27 4.35
CA THR A 100 -1.84 1.18 4.53
C THR A 100 -2.95 2.01 3.88
N ILE A 101 -3.33 1.71 2.64
CA ILE A 101 -4.42 2.41 1.93
C ILE A 101 -5.76 2.24 2.67
N ARG A 102 -6.06 1.02 3.11
CA ARG A 102 -7.30 0.70 3.85
C ARG A 102 -7.36 1.38 5.22
N SER A 103 -6.21 1.60 5.86
CA SER A 103 -6.15 2.32 7.15
C SER A 103 -6.67 3.75 7.07
N CYS A 104 -6.71 4.35 5.86
CA CYS A 104 -7.21 5.69 5.62
C CYS A 104 -8.73 5.73 5.32
N ARG A 105 -9.42 4.58 5.33
CA ARG A 105 -10.87 4.52 5.08
C ARG A 105 -11.66 5.24 6.18
N PRO A 106 -12.71 5.99 5.83
CA PRO A 106 -13.60 6.60 6.82
C PRO A 106 -14.20 5.55 7.76
N GLY A 107 -14.11 5.79 9.07
CA GLY A 107 -14.70 4.91 10.09
C GLY A 107 -13.96 3.59 10.33
N GLN A 108 -12.80 3.35 9.71
CA GLN A 108 -11.93 2.29 10.18
C GLN A 108 -11.18 2.74 11.42
N SER A 109 -11.34 2.01 12.52
CA SER A 109 -10.37 2.05 13.60
C SER A 109 -9.07 1.54 12.99
N SER A 110 -8.12 2.44 12.76
CA SER A 110 -6.75 2.06 12.42
C SER A 110 -6.27 1.17 13.56
N GLY A 111 -6.34 -0.15 13.35
CA GLY A 111 -5.76 -1.15 14.21
C GLY A 111 -4.26 -1.04 14.07
N LEU A 112 -3.71 0.06 14.60
CA LEU A 112 -2.28 0.33 14.70
C LEU A 112 -1.69 -0.73 15.63
N SER A 113 -1.32 -1.88 15.08
CA SER A 113 -0.32 -2.73 15.72
C SER A 113 1.04 -2.15 15.37
N THR A 114 1.70 -1.53 16.35
CA THR A 114 3.13 -1.25 16.26
C THR A 114 3.88 -2.58 16.27
N ILE A 115 4.43 -3.02 15.14
CA ILE A 115 5.45 -4.07 15.14
C ILE A 115 6.76 -3.38 15.55
N GLY A 116 6.92 -3.20 16.86
CA GLY A 116 8.20 -2.80 17.43
C GLY A 116 9.14 -3.99 17.39
N THR A 117 10.05 -4.06 16.42
CA THR A 117 11.20 -4.95 16.54
C THR A 117 12.21 -4.28 17.48
N THR A 118 12.02 -4.41 18.79
CA THR A 118 13.08 -4.15 19.75
C THR A 118 14.15 -5.22 19.57
N ARG A 119 15.43 -4.81 19.49
CA ARG A 119 16.54 -5.75 19.68
C ARG A 119 16.35 -6.42 21.04
N GLY A 120 16.07 -7.73 21.01
CA GLY A 120 16.04 -8.64 22.15
C GLY A 120 15.53 -8.05 23.46
N TYR A 121 14.20 -7.93 23.62
CA TYR A 121 13.62 -7.70 24.94
C TYR A 121 13.08 -9.02 25.48
N HIS A 122 13.61 -9.46 26.62
CA HIS A 122 13.07 -10.58 27.39
C HIS A 122 11.57 -10.37 27.59
N SER A 123 10.76 -11.33 27.16
CA SER A 123 9.33 -11.35 27.47
C SER A 123 9.15 -11.28 28.99
N PRO A 124 8.46 -10.28 29.55
CA PRO A 124 8.09 -10.33 30.95
C PRO A 124 7.07 -11.46 31.12
N THR A 125 7.39 -12.40 32.01
CA THR A 125 6.48 -13.48 32.38
C THR A 125 5.25 -12.86 33.03
N VAL A 126 4.10 -12.92 32.36
CA VAL A 126 2.83 -12.50 32.94
C VAL A 126 2.37 -13.60 33.89
N GLN A 127 2.55 -13.40 35.20
CA GLN A 127 1.91 -14.20 36.23
C GLN A 127 0.57 -13.55 36.60
N LEU A 128 -0.52 -14.08 36.05
CA LEU A 128 -1.86 -13.80 36.57
C LEU A 128 -2.09 -14.70 37.79
N SER A 129 -2.39 -14.11 38.94
CA SER A 129 -2.88 -14.87 40.09
C SER A 129 -4.20 -15.52 39.73
N ALA A 130 -4.25 -16.85 39.83
CA ALA A 130 -5.48 -17.60 39.71
C ALA A 130 -6.47 -17.07 40.76
N VAL A 131 -7.64 -16.64 40.30
CA VAL A 131 -8.77 -16.34 41.19
C VAL A 131 -9.04 -17.59 42.03
N GLU A 132 -9.20 -17.40 43.34
CA GLU A 132 -9.59 -18.44 44.29
C GLU A 132 -10.84 -19.20 43.79
N GLY A 133 -10.71 -20.51 43.58
CA GLY A 133 -11.85 -21.42 43.50
C GLY A 133 -12.20 -22.04 42.14
N GLY A 134 -11.44 -21.81 41.06
CA GLY A 134 -11.69 -22.45 39.76
C GLY A 134 -10.46 -23.15 39.19
N ASN A 135 -10.59 -24.41 38.77
CA ASN A 135 -9.50 -25.18 38.13
C ASN A 135 -8.85 -24.37 36.99
N PRO A 136 -7.51 -24.39 36.84
CA PRO A 136 -6.82 -23.63 35.83
C PRO A 136 -7.28 -24.05 34.43
N VAL A 137 -7.82 -23.10 33.67
CA VAL A 137 -8.13 -23.28 32.26
C VAL A 137 -6.80 -23.38 31.52
N ARG A 138 -6.44 -24.58 31.06
CA ARG A 138 -5.39 -24.75 30.06
C ARG A 138 -5.91 -24.17 28.73
N LEU A 139 -5.51 -22.95 28.41
CA LEU A 139 -5.64 -22.46 27.05
C LEU A 139 -4.59 -23.21 26.21
N TYR A 140 -5.07 -24.12 25.38
CA TYR A 140 -4.29 -24.79 24.35
C TYR A 140 -3.69 -23.72 23.43
N ASP A 141 -2.36 -23.55 23.44
CA ASP A 141 -1.65 -22.87 22.36
C ASP A 141 -1.57 -23.87 21.19
N GLY A 142 -2.31 -23.58 20.13
CA GLY A 142 -2.60 -24.48 19.01
C GLY A 142 -1.40 -24.79 18.09
N ARG A 143 -0.30 -25.30 18.63
CA ARG A 143 0.81 -25.86 17.84
C ARG A 143 0.78 -27.38 17.92
N GLY A 144 0.02 -27.98 17.00
CA GLY A 144 0.05 -29.41 16.70
C GLY A 144 1.14 -29.77 15.69
N TYR A 145 1.69 -30.98 15.88
CA TYR A 145 2.73 -31.72 15.16
C TYR A 145 4.19 -31.35 15.46
#